data_AF-A0A556M964-F1
#
_entry.id   AF-A0A556M964-F1
#
_cell.length_a   1.000
_cell.length_b   1.000
_cell.length_c   1.000
_cell.angle_alpha   90.00
_cell.angle_beta   90.00
_cell.angle_gamma   90.00
#
_symmetry.space_group_name_H-M   'P 1'
#
loop_
_entity.id
_entity.type
_entity.pdbx_description
1 polymer ?
#
loop_
_entity_poly.entity_id
_entity_poly.type
_entity_poly.pdbx_seq_one_letter_code
_entity_poly.pdbx_strand_id
1 'polypeptide(L)'
;MTTRPIEPPFILPSEGAAIRVTEHEVKGSRIFYIVFPGTRKPLTITVSERRGTDEKFWTSIPEGRQPEAEHYGKLIANFIRSKRRT
;
A
#
# COMPACT_ATOMS: atom_id res chain seq x y z
N MET A 1 -16.05 10.19 -14.06
CA MET A 1 -15.05 9.87 -13.02
C MET A 1 -15.58 8.66 -12.26
N THR A 2 -15.05 7.47 -12.54
CA THR A 2 -15.54 6.24 -11.89
C THR A 2 -14.81 6.09 -10.57
N THR A 3 -15.39 6.59 -9.49
CA THR A 3 -14.81 6.49 -8.14
C THR A 3 -14.77 5.02 -7.74
N ARG A 4 -13.56 4.46 -7.63
CA ARG A 4 -13.37 3.10 -7.13
C ARG A 4 -13.72 3.10 -5.63
N PRO A 5 -14.39 2.06 -5.11
CA PRO A 5 -14.59 1.94 -3.66
C PRO A 5 -13.24 1.74 -2.95
N ILE A 6 -13.04 2.49 -1.86
CA ILE A 6 -11.93 2.32 -0.91
C ILE A 6 -12.09 0.93 -0.25
N GLU A 7 -11.00 0.17 -0.14
CA GLU A 7 -11.06 -1.12 0.54
C GLU A 7 -11.28 -0.93 2.05
N PRO A 8 -12.18 -1.70 2.69
CA PRO A 8 -12.25 -1.72 4.15
C PRO A 8 -10.91 -2.22 4.72
N PRO A 9 -10.55 -1.86 5.97
CA PRO A 9 -9.34 -2.33 6.61
C PRO A 9 -9.17 -3.84 6.48
N PHE A 10 -7.97 -4.30 6.13
CA PHE A 10 -7.69 -5.71 5.90
C PHE A 10 -6.36 -6.13 6.52
N ILE A 11 -6.20 -7.44 6.65
CA ILE A 11 -5.00 -8.08 7.18
C ILE A 11 -4.26 -8.76 6.04
N LEU A 12 -2.95 -8.54 5.95
CA LEU A 12 -2.07 -9.36 5.12
C LEU A 12 -1.31 -10.37 6.00
N PRO A 13 -1.21 -11.63 5.57
CA PRO A 13 -0.32 -12.59 6.21
C PRO A 13 1.12 -12.16 5.96
N SER A 14 1.93 -12.10 7.01
CA SER A 14 3.39 -11.95 6.91
C SER A 14 4.07 -12.97 7.81
N GLU A 15 5.29 -13.38 7.48
CA GLU A 15 6.05 -14.34 8.28
C GLU A 15 6.19 -13.83 9.72
N GLY A 16 5.47 -14.46 10.65
CA GLY A 16 5.54 -14.18 12.07
C GLY A 16 4.39 -13.35 12.64
N ALA A 17 3.66 -12.55 11.85
CA ALA A 17 2.43 -11.89 12.33
C ALA A 17 1.58 -11.20 11.23
N ALA A 18 0.31 -10.96 11.56
CA ALA A 18 -0.67 -10.26 10.73
C ALA A 18 -0.39 -8.75 10.69
N ILE A 19 -0.17 -8.18 9.49
CA ILE A 19 -0.05 -6.73 9.30
C ILE A 19 -1.43 -6.13 8.97
N ARG A 20 -1.77 -5.02 9.61
CA ARG A 20 -3.03 -4.30 9.35
C ARG A 20 -2.80 -3.21 8.31
N VAL A 21 -3.64 -3.17 7.29
CA VAL A 21 -3.60 -2.18 6.22
C VAL A 21 -4.90 -1.38 6.21
N THR A 22 -4.80 -0.06 6.14
CA THR A 22 -5.93 0.83 5.85
C THR A 22 -5.67 1.61 4.58
N GLU A 23 -6.68 1.69 3.72
CA GLU A 23 -6.64 2.49 2.51
C GLU A 23 -7.28 3.87 2.75
N HIS A 24 -6.64 4.89 2.22
CA HIS A 24 -7.11 6.27 2.21
C HIS A 24 -6.95 6.86 0.81
N GLU A 25 -7.76 7.86 0.50
CA GLU A 25 -7.59 8.70 -0.69
C GLU A 25 -7.27 10.12 -0.25
N VAL A 26 -6.18 10.68 -0.77
CA VAL A 26 -5.76 12.07 -0.49
C VAL A 26 -5.42 12.75 -1.80
N LYS A 27 -6.17 13.79 -2.17
CA LYS A 27 -6.02 14.53 -3.44
C LYS A 27 -5.97 13.60 -4.67
N GLY A 28 -6.76 12.53 -4.68
CA GLY A 28 -6.80 11.53 -5.75
C GLY A 28 -5.66 10.50 -5.72
N SER A 29 -4.70 10.61 -4.81
CA SER A 29 -3.66 9.60 -4.58
C SER A 29 -4.15 8.54 -3.61
N ARG A 30 -3.90 7.28 -3.96
CA ARG A 30 -4.23 6.11 -3.13
C ARG A 30 -3.12 5.86 -2.13
N ILE A 31 -3.43 6.06 -0.85
CA ILE A 31 -2.48 5.93 0.26
C ILE A 31 -2.84 4.68 1.05
N PHE A 32 -1.82 3.90 1.42
CA PHE A 32 -1.96 2.77 2.31
C PHE A 32 -1.15 3.01 3.57
N TYR A 33 -1.81 2.89 4.72
CA TYR A 33 -1.18 2.95 6.01
C TYR A 33 -1.07 1.54 6.59
N ILE A 34 0.16 1.12 6.86
CA ILE A 34 0.52 -0.23 7.29
C ILE A 34 0.96 -0.16 8.75
N VAL A 35 0.21 -0.84 9.62
CA VAL A 35 0.56 -1.02 11.02
C VAL A 35 1.15 -2.41 11.19
N PHE A 36 2.40 -2.43 11.64
CA PHE A 36 3.09 -3.67 11.98
C PHE A 36 2.77 -4.08 13.42
N PRO A 37 2.76 -5.38 13.69
CA PRO A 37 2.74 -5.90 15.05
C PRO A 37 4.04 -5.54 15.78
N GLY A 38 3.95 -5.30 17.09
CA GLY A 38 5.10 -4.95 17.94
C GLY A 38 5.46 -3.46 17.92
N THR A 39 6.76 -3.16 17.93
CA THR A 39 7.30 -1.79 18.10
C THR A 39 7.77 -1.16 16.78
N ARG A 40 7.62 -1.85 15.65
CA ARG A 40 8.06 -1.35 14.35
C ARG A 40 7.22 -0.14 13.93
N LYS A 41 7.91 0.93 13.50
CA LYS A 41 7.25 2.15 13.04
C LYS A 41 6.29 1.86 11.87
N PRO A 42 5.05 2.37 11.93
CA PRO A 42 4.10 2.26 10.82
C PRO A 42 4.69 2.76 9.51
N LEU A 43 4.21 2.21 8.40
CA LEU A 43 4.67 2.55 7.06
C LEU A 43 3.50 3.08 6.24
N THR A 44 3.63 4.30 5.75
CA THR A 44 2.69 4.87 4.78
C THR A 44 3.28 4.74 3.39
N ILE A 45 2.53 4.20 2.43
CA ILE A 45 2.97 4.06 1.04
C ILE A 45 1.93 4.56 0.06
N THR A 46 2.39 4.95 -1.12
CA THR A 46 1.56 5.31 -2.27
C THR A 46 2.19 4.81 -3.56
N VAL A 47 1.41 4.78 -4.64
CA VAL A 47 1.95 4.70 -5.99
C VAL A 47 2.32 6.11 -6.45
N SER A 48 3.50 6.27 -7.01
CA SER A 48 3.95 7.48 -7.70
C SER A 48 4.35 7.16 -9.12
N GLU A 49 4.39 8.17 -9.98
CA GLU A 49 4.93 8.10 -11.34
C GLU A 49 6.33 8.69 -11.37
N ARG A 50 7.26 8.03 -12.07
CA ARG A 50 8.62 8.54 -12.24
C ARG A 50 8.58 9.73 -13.20
N ARG A 51 9.21 10.83 -12.80
CA ARG A 51 9.19 12.08 -13.58
C ARG A 51 9.74 11.85 -15.00
N GLY A 52 8.95 12.22 -16.00
CA GLY A 52 9.34 12.10 -17.42
C GLY A 52 9.15 10.70 -17.99
N THR A 53 8.50 9.78 -17.26
CA THR A 53 8.10 8.47 -17.77
C THR A 53 6.67 8.15 -17.29
N ASP A 54 6.04 7.13 -17.90
CA ASP A 54 4.76 6.57 -17.42
C ASP A 54 4.98 5.41 -16.41
N GLU A 55 6.21 5.29 -15.88
CA GLU A 55 6.58 4.20 -14.98
C GLU A 55 6.02 4.45 -13.57
N LYS A 56 5.16 3.53 -13.11
CA LYS A 56 4.61 3.55 -11.76
C LYS A 56 5.48 2.76 -10.79
N PHE A 57 5.73 3.33 -9.62
CA PHE A 57 6.47 2.68 -8.55
C PHE A 57 5.83 2.93 -7.18
N TRP A 58 6.07 2.01 -6.26
CA TRP A 58 5.66 2.17 -4.86
C TRP A 58 6.69 3.00 -4.12
N THR A 59 6.25 3.97 -3.31
CA THR A 59 7.13 4.81 -2.48
C THR A 59 6.56 5.01 -1.09
N SER A 60 7.43 5.33 -0.12
CA SER A 60 7.05 5.60 1.27
C SER A 60 6.86 7.09 1.54
N ILE A 61 6.01 7.41 2.53
CA ILE A 61 5.81 8.78 3.03
C ILE A 61 6.00 8.78 4.56
N PRO A 62 7.00 9.49 5.12
CA PRO A 62 8.13 10.12 4.43
C PRO A 62 9.02 9.13 3.65
N GLU A 63 9.88 9.67 2.80
CA GLU A 63 10.86 8.91 2.03
C GLU A 63 11.90 8.21 2.94
N GLY A 64 12.63 7.24 2.38
CA GLY A 64 13.70 6.50 3.06
C GLY A 64 13.38 5.03 3.38
N ARG A 65 12.16 4.56 3.06
CA ARG A 65 11.74 3.16 3.24
C ARG A 65 11.35 2.51 1.92
N GLN A 66 12.03 2.88 0.83
CA GLN A 66 11.75 2.42 -0.53
C GLN A 66 11.71 0.88 -0.67
N PRO A 67 12.67 0.10 -0.13
CA PRO A 67 12.60 -1.37 -0.23
C PRO A 67 11.35 -1.96 0.42
N GLU A 68 10.92 -1.39 1.55
CA GLU A 68 9.70 -1.82 2.24
C GLU A 68 8.45 -1.41 1.45
N ALA A 69 8.45 -0.21 0.88
CA ALA A 69 7.33 0.27 0.07
C ALA A 69 7.10 -0.63 -1.15
N GLU A 70 8.17 -1.02 -1.83
CA GLU A 70 8.09 -1.95 -2.96
C GLU A 70 7.61 -3.33 -2.53
N HIS A 71 8.13 -3.85 -1.42
CA HIS A 71 7.75 -5.16 -0.91
C HIS A 71 6.26 -5.19 -0.53
N TYR A 72 5.83 -4.32 0.38
CA TYR A 72 4.45 -4.32 0.86
C TYR A 72 3.45 -3.81 -0.19
N GLY A 73 3.86 -2.89 -1.07
CA GLY A 73 3.03 -2.44 -2.19
C GLY A 73 2.66 -3.57 -3.14
N LYS A 74 3.60 -4.45 -3.47
CA LYS A 74 3.33 -5.66 -4.27
C LYS A 74 2.35 -6.60 -3.56
N LEU A 75 2.50 -6.81 -2.25
CA LEU A 75 1.59 -7.66 -1.47
C LEU A 75 0.16 -7.10 -1.44
N ILE A 76 0.02 -5.79 -1.19
CA ILE A 76 -1.26 -5.08 -1.20
C ILE A 76 -1.93 -5.18 -2.58
N ALA A 77 -1.18 -4.93 -3.66
CA ALA A 77 -1.70 -5.05 -5.02
C ALA A 77 -2.22 -6.45 -5.33
N ASN A 78 -1.46 -7.48 -4.94
CA ASN A 78 -1.83 -8.88 -5.17
C ASN A 78 -3.09 -9.28 -4.40
N PHE A 79 -3.18 -8.90 -3.12
CA PHE A 79 -4.37 -9.16 -2.29
C PHE A 79 -5.62 -8.50 -2.85
N ILE A 80 -5.52 -7.24 -3.25
CA ILE A 80 -6.65 -6.50 -3.81
C ILE A 80 -7.06 -7.08 -5.16
N ARG A 81 -6.10 -7.52 -5.98
CA ARG A 81 -6.38 -8.15 -7.28
C ARG A 81 -7.04 -9.51 -7.13
N SER A 82 -6.64 -10.31 -6.14
CA SER A 82 -7.23 -11.64 -5.92
C SER A 82 -8.70 -11.55 -5.48
N LYS A 83 -9.05 -10.58 -4.63
CA LYS A 83 -10.45 -10.33 -4.22
C LYS A 83 -11.38 -9.95 -5.36
N ARG A 84 -10.85 -9.38 -6.45
CA ARG A 84 -11.64 -8.97 -7.63
C ARG A 84 -11.84 -10.07 -8.66
N ARG A 85 -11.11 -11.17 -8.52
CA ARG A 85 -11.19 -12.33 -9.43
C ARG A 85 -12.16 -13.41 -8.90
N THR A 86 -12.76 -13.17 -7.74
CA THR A 86 -13.79 -14.01 -7.11
C THR A 86 -15.10 -13.24 -7.18
#